data_AF-A0A7C7CZB3-F1
#
_entry.id   AF-A0A7C7CZB3-F1
#
_cell.length_a   1.000
_cell.length_b   1.000
_cell.length_c   1.000
_cell.angle_alpha   90.00
_cell.angle_beta   90.00
_cell.angle_gamma   90.00
#
_symmetry.space_group_name_H-M   'P 1'
#
loop_
_entity.id
_entity.type
_entity.pdbx_description
1 polymer ?
#
loop_
_entity_poly.entity_id
_entity_poly.type
_entity_poly.pdbx_seq_one_letter_code
_entity_poly.pdbx_strand_id
1 'polypeptide(L)'
;FGEEIPDDYRIVAHMGIIDNGTGINHIDDPFNGYDGQISIEIRGSSSQMFPKKQYALETQDSDGENLNVPILGMPAENDWILYAPYSDKSLLRNFLAYELAREMGWYSSRSRFCELAINGDYKGLYIFMEKIKRDNNRVDISKLEPDETSGDDLTGGYILKVDKWDGENNAGWWSDSPLPNYDGVWYQYHYPKPDDIVEEQRNYIINYVSDFESLIASESYNDPDAGYYDQVNLGSFIDVSLMSEISKNVDAYRLSAYMYKDKDSEDSLLTMGPIWDYNLAFGNADYYEGWDPAGWQMDVELGGDGFKIPFWWYRIWDDGTFTIAFNQRWQELRQTVFSFDHIMNTIDSAVTVIGEAQDRNFQRWPILNEYVWPNAYVGGSYESELDYLKNWITDRLDWMDQQTIVSDEMTVDYFQNWNLIGVPFESNSFPCQGYVEGSLYSFENGSYMNELVDNMSTGSGYWLRFDEAGTCTYSGEPINELTITLNEGWNLISGISTSITLSDIQDPDGIIISGTVYEFAPGGYSNAEILEPGTGYWVRANSSGSIFLINN
;
A
#
# COMPACT_ATOMS: atom_id res chain seq x y z
N PHE A 1 -27.89 -16.02 31.02
CA PHE A 1 -27.21 -17.15 30.35
C PHE A 1 -28.21 -17.91 29.50
N GLY A 2 -27.86 -18.29 28.27
CA GLY A 2 -28.71 -19.11 27.41
C GLY A 2 -29.75 -18.37 26.56
N GLU A 3 -29.72 -17.04 26.50
CA GLU A 3 -30.57 -16.25 25.60
C GLU A 3 -29.92 -16.13 24.21
N GLU A 4 -30.75 -15.90 23.19
CA GLU A 4 -30.31 -15.63 21.82
C GLU A 4 -29.74 -14.21 21.74
N ILE A 5 -28.60 -14.05 21.07
CA ILE A 5 -27.98 -12.73 20.85
C ILE A 5 -28.71 -12.08 19.66
N PRO A 6 -29.42 -10.94 19.85
CA PRO A 6 -30.15 -10.27 18.78
C PRO A 6 -29.25 -9.29 18.01
N ASP A 7 -29.82 -8.74 16.94
CA ASP A 7 -29.19 -7.75 16.06
C ASP A 7 -29.37 -6.30 16.55
N ASP A 8 -30.53 -5.97 17.14
CA ASP A 8 -30.93 -4.58 17.42
C ASP A 8 -30.62 -4.11 18.85
N TYR A 9 -30.16 -4.99 19.74
CA TYR A 9 -29.84 -4.61 21.11
C TYR A 9 -28.82 -5.54 21.75
N ARG A 10 -27.98 -4.94 22.59
CA ARG A 10 -27.01 -5.66 23.41
C ARG A 10 -27.70 -6.42 24.52
N ILE A 11 -27.24 -7.64 24.74
CA ILE A 11 -27.57 -8.42 25.94
C ILE A 11 -26.36 -8.56 26.85
N VAL A 12 -26.60 -8.71 28.14
CA VAL A 12 -25.54 -8.97 29.11
C VAL A 12 -25.16 -10.45 29.07
N ALA A 13 -23.87 -10.71 28.90
CA ALA A 13 -23.27 -12.03 28.92
C ALA A 13 -22.04 -12.06 29.84
N HIS A 14 -21.50 -13.26 30.01
CA HIS A 14 -20.24 -13.47 30.71
C HIS A 14 -19.28 -14.11 29.72
N MET A 15 -18.07 -13.58 29.66
CA MET A 15 -17.02 -14.03 28.76
C MET A 15 -15.83 -14.50 29.56
N GLY A 16 -15.35 -15.69 29.19
CA GLY A 16 -14.06 -16.21 29.61
C GLY A 16 -13.13 -16.34 28.41
N ILE A 17 -11.87 -15.95 28.57
CA ILE A 17 -10.81 -16.14 27.58
C ILE A 17 -9.72 -17.04 28.18
N ILE A 18 -9.31 -18.02 27.40
CA ILE A 18 -8.22 -18.94 27.70
C ILE A 18 -7.05 -18.59 26.79
N ASP A 19 -5.93 -18.22 27.38
CA ASP A 19 -4.68 -17.86 26.74
C ASP A 19 -3.51 -18.45 27.55
N ASN A 20 -3.15 -19.69 27.26
CA ASN A 20 -1.99 -20.37 27.85
C ASN A 20 -0.67 -19.98 27.15
N GLY A 21 -0.64 -18.86 26.40
CA GLY A 21 0.52 -18.39 25.65
C GLY A 21 0.90 -19.35 24.53
N THR A 22 2.08 -19.98 24.64
CA THR A 22 2.57 -20.94 23.62
C THR A 22 2.01 -22.35 23.81
N GLY A 23 1.20 -22.59 24.85
CA GLY A 23 0.54 -23.88 25.07
C GLY A 23 -0.74 -24.03 24.24
N ILE A 24 -1.19 -25.28 24.07
CA ILE A 24 -2.51 -25.54 23.50
C ILE A 24 -3.57 -25.14 24.52
N ASN A 25 -4.58 -24.38 24.09
CA ASN A 25 -5.75 -24.05 24.90
C ASN A 25 -6.78 -25.18 24.81
N HIS A 26 -7.31 -25.62 25.95
CA HIS A 26 -8.43 -26.56 26.02
C HIS A 26 -9.67 -25.87 26.59
N ILE A 27 -10.87 -26.25 26.12
CA ILE A 27 -12.13 -25.59 26.52
C ILE A 27 -12.43 -25.70 28.03
N ASP A 28 -11.84 -26.69 28.70
CA ASP A 28 -11.99 -26.95 30.13
C ASP A 28 -10.88 -26.30 30.98
N ASP A 29 -9.92 -25.61 30.35
CA ASP A 29 -8.88 -24.88 31.06
C ASP A 29 -9.49 -23.69 31.82
N PRO A 30 -8.87 -23.26 32.94
CA PRO A 30 -9.33 -22.07 33.66
C PRO A 30 -9.14 -20.81 32.80
N PHE A 31 -10.12 -19.91 32.85
CA PHE A 31 -10.00 -18.58 32.24
C PHE A 31 -8.84 -17.80 32.86
N ASN A 32 -7.97 -17.26 32.01
CA ASN A 32 -6.76 -16.53 32.41
C ASN A 32 -6.46 -15.31 31.52
N GLY A 33 -7.09 -15.19 30.34
CA GLY A 33 -6.97 -14.04 29.46
C GLY A 33 -8.03 -12.95 29.72
N TYR A 34 -9.20 -13.34 30.22
CA TYR A 34 -10.28 -12.47 30.71
C TYR A 34 -11.33 -13.36 31.38
N ASP A 35 -11.99 -12.87 32.43
CA ASP A 35 -13.09 -13.56 33.11
C ASP A 35 -14.01 -12.50 33.72
N GLY A 36 -15.10 -12.17 33.02
CA GLY A 36 -15.90 -11.01 33.40
C GLY A 36 -17.20 -10.83 32.63
N GLN A 37 -17.95 -9.81 33.04
CA GLN A 37 -19.19 -9.42 32.39
C GLN A 37 -18.89 -8.69 31.08
N ILE A 38 -19.75 -8.91 30.08
CA ILE A 38 -19.74 -8.17 28.82
C ILE A 38 -21.17 -7.81 28.42
N SER A 39 -21.32 -6.81 27.58
CA SER A 39 -22.49 -6.69 26.68
C SER A 39 -22.10 -7.24 25.30
N ILE A 40 -23.03 -7.89 24.60
CA ILE A 40 -22.77 -8.50 23.28
C ILE A 40 -23.98 -8.38 22.37
N GLU A 41 -23.73 -8.20 21.07
CA GLU A 41 -24.73 -8.14 20.00
C GLU A 41 -24.19 -8.78 18.71
N ILE A 42 -25.10 -9.16 17.81
CA ILE A 42 -24.72 -9.45 16.42
C ILE A 42 -24.31 -8.14 15.76
N ARG A 43 -23.31 -8.18 14.88
CA ARG A 43 -22.85 -6.99 14.14
C ARG A 43 -22.76 -7.20 12.64
N GLY A 44 -22.59 -6.08 11.94
CA GLY A 44 -22.37 -5.99 10.51
C GLY A 44 -23.67 -5.71 9.76
N SER A 45 -23.58 -5.73 8.44
CA SER A 45 -24.68 -5.43 7.53
C SER A 45 -25.04 -6.71 6.76
N SER A 46 -24.50 -6.89 5.55
CA SER A 46 -24.71 -8.07 4.71
C SER A 46 -24.22 -9.36 5.36
N SER A 47 -23.15 -9.28 6.16
CA SER A 47 -22.56 -10.41 6.87
C SER A 47 -23.54 -11.09 7.84
N GLN A 48 -24.55 -10.36 8.33
CA GLN A 48 -25.54 -10.94 9.21
C GLN A 48 -26.37 -12.02 8.54
N MET A 49 -26.44 -12.05 7.20
CA MET A 49 -27.17 -13.10 6.48
C MET A 49 -26.47 -14.46 6.58
N PHE A 50 -25.17 -14.49 6.91
CA PHE A 50 -24.42 -15.73 7.01
C PHE A 50 -24.84 -16.57 8.23
N PRO A 51 -24.81 -17.91 8.13
CA PRO A 51 -25.07 -18.80 9.27
C PRO A 51 -24.11 -18.60 10.45
N LYS A 52 -22.83 -18.33 10.17
CA LYS A 52 -21.82 -17.99 11.18
C LYS A 52 -21.88 -16.48 11.44
N LYS A 53 -22.42 -16.09 12.58
CA LYS A 53 -22.56 -14.69 12.98
C LYS A 53 -21.24 -14.13 13.49
N GLN A 54 -21.06 -12.83 13.33
CA GLN A 54 -20.00 -12.07 13.99
C GLN A 54 -20.60 -11.18 15.07
N TYR A 55 -19.79 -10.83 16.07
CA TYR A 55 -20.28 -10.16 17.28
C TYR A 55 -19.47 -8.91 17.60
N ALA A 56 -20.15 -7.89 18.09
CA ALA A 56 -19.52 -6.78 18.82
C ALA A 56 -19.74 -7.01 20.31
N LEU A 57 -18.74 -6.67 21.13
CA LEU A 57 -18.86 -6.78 22.58
C LEU A 57 -18.21 -5.60 23.30
N GLU A 58 -18.74 -5.28 24.47
CA GLU A 58 -18.14 -4.34 25.41
C GLU A 58 -17.87 -5.01 26.75
N THR A 59 -16.67 -4.89 27.30
CA THR A 59 -16.38 -5.33 28.66
C THR A 59 -16.98 -4.38 29.69
N GLN A 60 -17.60 -4.95 30.74
CA GLN A 60 -18.36 -4.22 31.73
C GLN A 60 -17.91 -4.53 33.16
N ASP A 61 -18.05 -3.56 34.06
CA ASP A 61 -17.93 -3.77 35.49
C ASP A 61 -19.21 -4.37 36.10
N SER A 62 -19.25 -4.50 37.43
CA SER A 62 -20.41 -5.08 38.13
C SER A 62 -21.68 -4.23 38.08
N ASP A 63 -21.54 -2.94 37.78
CA ASP A 63 -22.66 -1.99 37.67
C ASP A 63 -23.17 -1.89 36.22
N GLY A 64 -22.45 -2.51 35.26
CA GLY A 64 -22.79 -2.50 33.84
C GLY A 64 -22.14 -1.36 33.06
N GLU A 65 -21.22 -0.62 33.68
CA GLU A 65 -20.48 0.48 33.05
C GLU A 65 -19.28 -0.04 32.27
N ASN A 66 -18.81 0.74 31.30
CA ASN A 66 -17.66 0.36 30.46
C ASN A 66 -16.40 0.13 31.30
N LEU A 67 -15.76 -1.01 31.08
CA LEU A 67 -14.55 -1.43 31.77
C LEU A 67 -13.41 -1.61 30.77
N ASN A 68 -12.49 -0.66 30.71
CA ASN A 68 -11.32 -0.75 29.83
C ASN A 68 -10.31 -1.76 30.39
N VAL A 69 -10.05 -2.84 29.64
CA VAL A 69 -9.12 -3.91 30.04
C VAL A 69 -8.21 -4.30 28.88
N PRO A 70 -6.92 -4.58 29.14
CA PRO A 70 -6.06 -5.17 28.12
C PRO A 70 -6.47 -6.62 27.89
N ILE A 71 -6.63 -7.03 26.63
CA ILE A 71 -7.02 -8.39 26.24
C ILE A 71 -6.02 -8.92 25.19
N LEU A 72 -5.51 -10.13 25.41
CA LEU A 72 -4.61 -10.84 24.46
C LEU A 72 -3.39 -10.02 24.00
N GLY A 73 -2.84 -9.21 24.91
CA GLY A 73 -1.70 -8.32 24.66
C GLY A 73 -2.03 -7.03 23.92
N MET A 74 -3.31 -6.75 23.64
CA MET A 74 -3.75 -5.48 23.07
C MET A 74 -3.95 -4.42 24.17
N PRO A 75 -3.78 -3.12 23.86
CA PRO A 75 -4.00 -2.02 24.80
C PRO A 75 -5.40 -2.04 25.44
N ALA A 76 -5.51 -1.45 26.62
CA ALA A 76 -6.75 -1.50 27.40
C ALA A 76 -7.88 -0.73 26.71
N GLU A 77 -9.01 -1.39 26.49
CA GLU A 77 -10.20 -0.79 25.91
C GLU A 77 -11.44 -1.63 26.27
N ASN A 78 -12.63 -1.07 26.11
CA ASN A 78 -13.88 -1.79 26.35
C ASN A 78 -14.51 -2.36 25.07
N ASP A 79 -14.33 -1.72 23.92
CA ASP A 79 -14.98 -2.10 22.65
C ASP A 79 -14.16 -3.09 21.81
N TRP A 80 -14.69 -4.29 21.58
CA TRP A 80 -14.03 -5.39 20.85
C TRP A 80 -14.96 -6.07 19.83
N ILE A 81 -14.36 -6.79 18.88
CA ILE A 81 -15.06 -7.50 17.81
C ILE A 81 -14.60 -8.95 17.75
N LEU A 82 -15.57 -9.85 17.61
CA LEU A 82 -15.38 -11.23 17.18
C LEU A 82 -15.78 -11.33 15.71
N TYR A 83 -14.81 -11.14 14.82
CA TYR A 83 -15.00 -11.22 13.38
C TYR A 83 -15.07 -12.69 12.93
N ALA A 84 -16.07 -12.99 12.09
CA ALA A 84 -16.29 -14.32 11.55
C ALA A 84 -15.95 -14.35 10.04
N PRO A 85 -14.79 -14.89 9.64
CA PRO A 85 -14.48 -15.10 8.22
C PRO A 85 -15.33 -16.26 7.69
N TYR A 86 -16.61 -16.00 7.38
CA TYR A 86 -17.50 -17.05 6.87
C TYR A 86 -17.31 -17.27 5.37
N SER A 87 -17.38 -16.21 4.54
CA SER A 87 -17.13 -16.34 3.10
C SER A 87 -15.64 -16.36 2.76
N ASP A 88 -14.76 -15.84 3.62
CA ASP A 88 -13.32 -15.94 3.44
C ASP A 88 -12.82 -17.34 3.83
N LYS A 89 -12.70 -18.22 2.84
CA LYS A 89 -12.27 -19.62 3.05
C LYS A 89 -10.78 -19.76 3.35
N SER A 90 -9.95 -18.74 3.12
CA SER A 90 -8.57 -18.74 3.63
C SER A 90 -8.53 -18.40 5.11
N LEU A 91 -9.57 -17.75 5.66
CA LEU A 91 -9.66 -17.27 7.04
C LEU A 91 -8.64 -16.16 7.38
N LEU A 92 -7.95 -15.59 6.38
CA LEU A 92 -6.75 -14.78 6.56
C LEU A 92 -6.84 -13.35 6.03
N ARG A 93 -7.77 -13.00 5.12
CA ARG A 93 -7.67 -11.77 4.31
C ARG A 93 -7.72 -10.49 5.13
N ASN A 94 -8.65 -10.41 6.08
CA ASN A 94 -8.71 -9.29 7.03
C ASN A 94 -7.46 -9.21 7.91
N PHE A 95 -7.01 -10.36 8.43
CA PHE A 95 -5.82 -10.42 9.27
C PHE A 95 -4.59 -9.90 8.51
N LEU A 96 -4.38 -10.40 7.28
CA LEU A 96 -3.24 -10.03 6.45
C LEU A 96 -3.23 -8.54 6.14
N ALA A 97 -4.36 -7.97 5.71
CA ALA A 97 -4.44 -6.53 5.44
C ALA A 97 -4.08 -5.69 6.68
N TYR A 98 -4.62 -6.06 7.84
CA TYR A 98 -4.36 -5.30 9.07
C TYR A 98 -2.94 -5.46 9.60
N GLU A 99 -2.32 -6.65 9.44
CA GLU A 99 -0.92 -6.86 9.80
C GLU A 99 -0.01 -5.97 8.93
N LEU A 100 -0.16 -6.03 7.60
CA LEU A 100 0.65 -5.24 6.68
C LEU A 100 0.51 -3.72 6.93
N ALA A 101 -0.72 -3.22 7.13
CA ALA A 101 -0.93 -1.81 7.44
C ALA A 101 -0.29 -1.36 8.76
N ARG A 102 -0.25 -2.23 9.78
CA ARG A 102 0.47 -1.94 11.03
C ARG A 102 1.98 -1.89 10.83
N GLU A 103 2.52 -2.79 10.04
CA GLU A 103 3.96 -2.84 9.75
C GLU A 103 4.42 -1.65 8.90
N MET A 104 3.52 -1.05 8.11
CA MET A 104 3.76 0.23 7.43
C MET A 104 3.82 1.44 8.39
N GLY A 105 3.44 1.27 9.66
CA GLY A 105 3.49 2.29 10.70
C GLY A 105 2.16 2.97 11.01
N TRP A 106 1.06 2.55 10.38
CA TRP A 106 -0.27 3.10 10.65
C TRP A 106 -1.01 2.30 11.72
N TYR A 107 -1.89 2.97 12.46
CA TYR A 107 -2.88 2.23 13.23
C TYR A 107 -3.76 1.41 12.28
N SER A 108 -3.83 0.11 12.53
CA SER A 108 -4.83 -0.79 11.97
C SER A 108 -5.16 -1.85 13.01
N SER A 109 -6.41 -2.30 13.03
CA SER A 109 -6.98 -3.02 14.17
C SER A 109 -6.20 -4.29 14.51
N ARG A 110 -5.57 -4.30 15.69
CA ARG A 110 -4.82 -5.45 16.18
C ARG A 110 -5.75 -6.65 16.28
N SER A 111 -5.22 -7.80 15.88
CA SER A 111 -6.01 -9.00 15.62
C SER A 111 -5.37 -10.23 16.23
N ARG A 112 -6.20 -11.15 16.74
CA ARG A 112 -5.80 -12.45 17.31
C ARG A 112 -6.77 -13.53 16.85
N PHE A 113 -6.26 -14.63 16.32
CA PHE A 113 -7.09 -15.80 16.03
C PHE A 113 -7.58 -16.44 17.33
N CYS A 114 -8.84 -16.86 17.37
CA CYS A 114 -9.42 -17.55 18.51
C CYS A 114 -10.49 -18.56 18.08
N GLU A 115 -10.75 -19.56 18.90
CA GLU A 115 -11.90 -20.46 18.74
C GLU A 115 -13.02 -20.00 19.67
N LEU A 116 -14.24 -19.87 19.14
CA LEU A 116 -15.38 -19.37 19.90
C LEU A 116 -16.34 -20.51 20.28
N ALA A 117 -16.76 -20.54 21.55
CA ALA A 117 -17.88 -21.35 22.01
C ALA A 117 -18.91 -20.46 22.73
N ILE A 118 -20.19 -20.64 22.41
CA ILE A 118 -21.29 -19.91 23.05
C ILE A 118 -22.20 -20.93 23.73
N ASN A 119 -22.34 -20.84 25.05
CA ASN A 119 -23.14 -21.78 25.86
C ASN A 119 -22.78 -23.27 25.59
N GLY A 120 -21.50 -23.57 25.37
CA GLY A 120 -20.99 -24.91 25.05
C GLY A 120 -21.13 -25.34 23.58
N ASP A 121 -21.75 -24.52 22.71
CA ASP A 121 -21.80 -24.78 21.26
C ASP A 121 -20.62 -24.13 20.56
N TYR A 122 -19.74 -24.96 19.99
CA TYR A 122 -18.59 -24.52 19.20
C TYR A 122 -19.04 -23.78 17.92
N LYS A 123 -18.52 -22.58 17.73
CA LYS A 123 -18.88 -21.67 16.62
C LYS A 123 -17.80 -21.56 15.54
N GLY A 124 -16.65 -22.20 15.69
CA GLY A 124 -15.57 -22.14 14.71
C GLY A 124 -14.44 -21.18 15.10
N LEU A 125 -13.54 -20.95 14.15
CA LEU A 125 -12.44 -19.98 14.23
C LEU A 125 -12.95 -18.55 14.01
N TYR A 126 -12.52 -17.60 14.83
CA TYR A 126 -12.82 -16.18 14.74
C TYR A 126 -11.51 -15.38 14.79
N ILE A 127 -11.59 -14.11 14.42
CA ILE A 127 -10.56 -13.12 14.68
C ILE A 127 -11.10 -12.18 15.76
N PHE A 128 -10.50 -12.21 16.94
CA PHE A 128 -10.73 -11.23 18.00
C PHE A 128 -9.91 -9.99 17.70
N MET A 129 -10.55 -8.83 17.58
CA MET A 129 -9.91 -7.61 17.07
C MET A 129 -10.47 -6.34 17.70
N GLU A 130 -9.67 -5.28 17.60
CA GLU A 130 -10.05 -3.92 17.98
C GLU A 130 -11.18 -3.37 17.09
N LYS A 131 -12.02 -2.50 17.66
CA LYS A 131 -12.99 -1.66 16.93
C LYS A 131 -12.36 -0.31 16.62
N ILE A 132 -12.49 0.21 15.40
CA ILE A 132 -12.05 1.58 15.09
C ILE A 132 -12.79 2.57 16.00
N LYS A 133 -12.03 3.35 16.74
CA LYS A 133 -12.51 4.34 17.72
C LYS A 133 -11.39 5.34 18.01
N ARG A 134 -11.78 6.55 18.43
CA ARG A 134 -10.85 7.53 19.00
C ARG A 134 -10.30 7.01 20.33
N ASP A 135 -9.00 6.77 20.40
CA ASP A 135 -8.24 6.39 21.58
C ASP A 135 -6.74 6.56 21.31
N ASN A 136 -5.94 6.83 22.33
CA ASN A 136 -4.51 7.07 22.21
C ASN A 136 -3.71 5.87 21.66
N ASN A 137 -4.28 4.66 21.66
CA ASN A 137 -3.67 3.47 21.09
C ASN A 137 -4.39 2.97 19.82
N ARG A 138 -5.37 3.75 19.33
CA ARG A 138 -6.16 3.51 18.12
C ARG A 138 -6.05 4.71 17.17
N VAL A 139 -7.16 5.39 16.87
CA VAL A 139 -7.11 6.69 16.18
C VAL A 139 -6.81 7.75 17.22
N ASP A 140 -5.54 8.12 17.32
CA ASP A 140 -5.02 9.06 18.31
C ASP A 140 -5.21 10.50 17.82
N ILE A 141 -6.40 11.03 18.08
CA ILE A 141 -6.75 12.43 17.85
C ILE A 141 -7.38 13.02 19.12
N SER A 142 -7.39 14.35 19.21
CA SER A 142 -8.01 15.06 20.33
C SER A 142 -9.44 14.61 20.61
N LYS A 143 -9.79 14.59 21.90
CA LYS A 143 -11.19 14.46 22.30
C LYS A 143 -11.92 15.75 21.94
N LEU A 144 -13.10 15.60 21.35
CA LEU A 144 -14.07 16.67 21.11
C LEU A 144 -15.32 16.43 21.98
N GLU A 145 -15.62 17.35 22.88
CA GLU A 145 -16.78 17.36 23.77
C GLU A 145 -17.92 18.25 23.21
N PRO A 146 -19.19 18.02 23.56
CA PRO A 146 -20.31 18.81 23.02
C PRO A 146 -20.27 20.32 23.31
N ASP A 147 -19.55 20.79 24.33
CA ASP A 147 -19.41 22.22 24.67
C ASP A 147 -18.22 22.91 23.97
N GLU A 148 -17.30 22.15 23.37
CA GLU A 148 -16.20 22.62 22.53
C GLU A 148 -16.73 23.06 21.15
N THR A 149 -17.21 24.31 21.09
CA THR A 149 -18.00 24.86 19.98
C THR A 149 -17.40 26.12 19.35
N SER A 150 -16.17 26.49 19.71
CA SER A 150 -15.50 27.67 19.14
C SER A 150 -13.98 27.61 19.31
N GLY A 151 -13.27 28.47 18.57
CA GLY A 151 -11.80 28.54 18.65
C GLY A 151 -11.16 27.26 18.13
N ASP A 152 -9.94 26.98 18.61
CA ASP A 152 -9.19 25.79 18.25
C ASP A 152 -9.88 24.48 18.70
N ASP A 153 -10.62 24.51 19.82
CA ASP A 153 -11.32 23.34 20.33
C ASP A 153 -12.37 22.78 19.35
N LEU A 154 -12.99 23.63 18.54
CA LEU A 154 -13.94 23.23 17.50
C LEU A 154 -13.26 22.57 16.29
N THR A 155 -11.94 22.73 16.13
CA THR A 155 -11.30 22.44 14.85
C THR A 155 -10.98 20.97 14.64
N GLY A 156 -11.09 20.12 15.66
CA GLY A 156 -10.53 18.78 15.60
C GLY A 156 -11.19 17.74 16.48
N GLY A 157 -10.71 16.52 16.36
CA GLY A 157 -11.31 15.36 17.02
C GLY A 157 -12.45 14.75 16.21
N TYR A 158 -12.34 14.79 14.88
CA TYR A 158 -13.33 14.24 13.95
C TYR A 158 -12.82 12.96 13.31
N ILE A 159 -13.65 11.92 13.31
CA ILE A 159 -13.52 10.73 12.46
C ILE A 159 -14.78 10.64 11.61
N LEU A 160 -14.59 10.63 10.30
CA LEU A 160 -15.64 10.45 9.31
C LEU A 160 -15.46 9.11 8.62
N LYS A 161 -16.55 8.61 8.02
CA LYS A 161 -16.48 7.48 7.09
C LYS A 161 -17.37 7.67 5.88
N VAL A 162 -16.95 7.10 4.75
CA VAL A 162 -17.78 6.86 3.57
C VAL A 162 -18.10 5.37 3.53
N ASP A 163 -19.38 5.05 3.63
CA ASP A 163 -19.85 3.69 3.89
C ASP A 163 -21.32 3.51 3.45
N LYS A 164 -21.83 2.28 3.56
CA LYS A 164 -23.24 1.95 3.29
C LYS A 164 -24.16 2.65 4.28
N TRP A 165 -25.44 2.75 3.91
CA TRP A 165 -26.44 3.50 4.68
C TRP A 165 -27.14 2.68 5.77
N ASP A 166 -26.82 1.39 5.89
CA ASP A 166 -27.36 0.47 6.89
C ASP A 166 -26.33 0.15 8.00
N GLY A 167 -26.80 -0.27 9.17
CA GLY A 167 -26.00 -0.38 10.39
C GLY A 167 -26.20 0.78 11.38
N GLU A 168 -25.25 0.94 12.30
CA GLU A 168 -25.33 1.91 13.40
C GLU A 168 -24.60 3.22 13.08
N ASN A 169 -25.07 4.32 13.69
CA ASN A 169 -24.43 5.64 13.63
C ASN A 169 -24.31 6.22 12.21
N ASN A 170 -25.29 5.96 11.34
CA ASN A 170 -25.24 6.37 9.92
C ASN A 170 -25.64 7.83 9.66
N ALA A 171 -25.84 8.63 10.71
CA ALA A 171 -26.13 10.05 10.53
C ALA A 171 -24.90 10.76 9.95
N GLY A 172 -25.17 11.79 9.15
CA GLY A 172 -24.16 12.35 8.27
C GLY A 172 -24.73 13.48 7.44
N TRP A 173 -24.06 13.77 6.34
CA TRP A 173 -24.55 14.71 5.33
C TRP A 173 -24.25 14.20 3.92
N TRP A 174 -25.06 14.64 2.98
CA TRP A 174 -24.81 14.45 1.56
C TRP A 174 -23.95 15.60 1.07
N SER A 175 -22.79 15.30 0.48
CA SER A 175 -21.97 16.27 -0.24
C SER A 175 -22.14 16.07 -1.74
N ASP A 176 -22.69 17.08 -2.42
CA ASP A 176 -22.76 17.09 -3.89
C ASP A 176 -21.37 17.34 -4.47
N SER A 177 -20.98 16.58 -5.50
CA SER A 177 -19.72 16.83 -6.19
C SER A 177 -19.69 18.24 -6.80
N PRO A 178 -18.63 19.04 -6.55
CA PRO A 178 -18.44 20.32 -7.24
C PRO A 178 -18.14 20.17 -8.73
N LEU A 179 -17.69 18.98 -9.17
CA LEU A 179 -17.39 18.69 -10.58
C LEU A 179 -18.58 18.03 -11.29
N PRO A 180 -18.87 18.42 -12.55
CA PRO A 180 -19.90 17.75 -13.34
C PRO A 180 -19.51 16.31 -13.64
N ASN A 181 -20.50 15.42 -13.74
CA ASN A 181 -20.38 13.99 -14.06
C ASN A 181 -19.86 13.08 -12.93
N TYR A 182 -19.58 13.61 -11.75
CA TYR A 182 -19.34 12.80 -10.56
C TYR A 182 -20.56 12.85 -9.65
N ASP A 183 -20.88 11.71 -9.03
CA ASP A 183 -21.96 11.64 -8.05
C ASP A 183 -21.51 12.23 -6.71
N GLY A 184 -22.47 12.68 -5.91
CA GLY A 184 -22.23 13.04 -4.53
C GLY A 184 -21.97 11.83 -3.64
N VAL A 185 -21.50 12.09 -2.42
CA VAL A 185 -21.16 11.07 -1.44
C VAL A 185 -21.82 11.37 -0.09
N TRP A 186 -22.15 10.32 0.65
CA TRP A 186 -22.70 10.44 1.99
C TRP A 186 -21.58 10.26 3.02
N TYR A 187 -21.17 11.35 3.66
CA TYR A 187 -20.21 11.32 4.77
C TYR A 187 -20.95 11.05 6.08
N GLN A 188 -20.46 10.11 6.87
CA GLN A 188 -21.05 9.69 8.14
C GLN A 188 -20.18 10.12 9.31
N TYR A 189 -20.80 10.54 10.41
CA TYR A 189 -20.11 10.87 11.66
C TYR A 189 -19.76 9.58 12.40
N HIS A 190 -18.48 9.20 12.43
CA HIS A 190 -18.00 8.08 13.26
C HIS A 190 -17.62 8.56 14.66
N TYR A 191 -16.93 9.70 14.74
CA TYR A 191 -16.61 10.39 15.99
C TYR A 191 -16.58 11.93 15.77
N PRO A 192 -17.20 12.75 16.64
CA PRO A 192 -18.15 12.34 17.69
C PRO A 192 -19.34 11.57 17.10
N LYS A 193 -20.01 10.76 17.93
CA LYS A 193 -21.16 9.98 17.47
C LYS A 193 -22.30 10.91 17.06
N PRO A 194 -23.23 10.48 16.19
CA PRO A 194 -24.41 11.24 15.81
C PRO A 194 -25.20 11.89 16.95
N ASP A 195 -25.33 11.17 18.08
CA ASP A 195 -26.06 11.62 19.26
C ASP A 195 -25.26 12.62 20.12
N ASP A 196 -23.94 12.68 19.96
CA ASP A 196 -23.03 13.53 20.73
C ASP A 196 -22.63 14.81 19.97
N ILE A 197 -22.52 14.75 18.64
CA ILE A 197 -22.07 15.88 17.81
C ILE A 197 -23.12 17.00 17.79
N VAL A 198 -22.70 18.24 18.09
CA VAL A 198 -23.57 19.43 18.10
C VAL A 198 -23.54 20.21 16.79
N GLU A 199 -24.46 21.15 16.63
CA GLU A 199 -24.68 21.86 15.36
C GLU A 199 -23.45 22.66 14.90
N GLU A 200 -22.76 23.34 15.81
CA GLU A 200 -21.54 24.08 15.51
C GLU A 200 -20.43 23.16 14.97
N GLN A 201 -20.29 21.98 15.56
CA GLN A 201 -19.32 20.95 15.15
C GLN A 201 -19.66 20.35 13.79
N ARG A 202 -20.95 20.06 13.53
CA ARG A 202 -21.42 19.62 12.21
C ARG A 202 -21.09 20.66 11.14
N ASN A 203 -21.43 21.93 11.39
CA ASN A 203 -21.17 23.01 10.45
C ASN A 203 -19.67 23.19 10.20
N TYR A 204 -18.82 23.07 11.22
CA TYR A 204 -17.37 23.13 11.04
C TYR A 204 -16.88 22.03 10.09
N ILE A 205 -17.15 20.76 10.39
CA ILE A 205 -16.59 19.65 9.61
C ILE A 205 -17.17 19.58 8.20
N ILE A 206 -18.45 19.95 8.01
CA ILE A 206 -19.06 20.08 6.68
C ILE A 206 -18.31 21.15 5.87
N ASN A 207 -18.05 22.32 6.45
CA ASN A 207 -17.34 23.38 5.73
C ASN A 207 -15.88 22.99 5.44
N TYR A 208 -15.20 22.36 6.38
CA TYR A 208 -13.83 21.88 6.18
C TYR A 208 -13.73 20.92 4.98
N VAL A 209 -14.62 19.90 4.93
CA VAL A 209 -14.67 18.96 3.79
C VAL A 209 -15.09 19.69 2.51
N SER A 210 -16.04 20.63 2.57
CA SER A 210 -16.47 21.40 1.40
C SER A 210 -15.35 22.27 0.82
N ASP A 211 -14.50 22.84 1.67
CA ASP A 211 -13.33 23.64 1.27
C ASP A 211 -12.26 22.76 0.61
N PHE A 212 -12.00 21.57 1.17
CA PHE A 212 -11.14 20.56 0.56
C PHE A 212 -11.66 20.12 -0.81
N GLU A 213 -12.94 19.75 -0.90
CA GLU A 213 -13.57 19.35 -2.16
C GLU A 213 -13.52 20.49 -3.19
N SER A 214 -13.74 21.75 -2.77
CA SER A 214 -13.64 22.91 -3.65
C SER A 214 -12.22 23.14 -4.17
N LEU A 215 -11.20 22.94 -3.33
CA LEU A 215 -9.80 23.03 -3.74
C LEU A 215 -9.45 21.93 -4.75
N ILE A 216 -9.81 20.68 -4.45
CA ILE A 216 -9.57 19.55 -5.36
C ILE A 216 -10.30 19.72 -6.68
N ALA A 217 -11.49 20.34 -6.69
CA ALA A 217 -12.22 20.63 -7.90
C ALA A 217 -11.57 21.72 -8.78
N SER A 218 -10.76 22.61 -8.20
CA SER A 218 -10.15 23.75 -8.90
C SER A 218 -9.11 23.33 -9.96
N GLU A 219 -8.79 24.23 -10.90
CA GLU A 219 -7.74 23.97 -11.91
C GLU A 219 -6.32 23.91 -11.30
N SER A 220 -6.11 24.58 -10.16
CA SER A 220 -4.82 24.65 -9.46
C SER A 220 -4.69 23.61 -8.35
N TYR A 221 -5.54 22.57 -8.34
CA TYR A 221 -5.57 21.60 -7.25
C TYR A 221 -4.21 20.92 -6.98
N ASN A 222 -3.43 20.66 -8.02
CA ASN A 222 -2.10 20.04 -7.94
C ASN A 222 -0.97 21.06 -8.16
N ASP A 223 -1.23 22.35 -7.93
CA ASP A 223 -0.17 23.36 -7.90
C ASP A 223 0.73 23.12 -6.68
N PRO A 224 2.07 23.06 -6.83
CA PRO A 224 2.97 22.76 -5.71
C PRO A 224 2.89 23.76 -4.54
N ASP A 225 2.50 25.01 -4.78
CA ASP A 225 2.48 26.08 -3.77
C ASP A 225 1.05 26.39 -3.26
N ALA A 226 0.02 26.05 -4.04
CA ALA A 226 -1.37 26.44 -3.76
C ALA A 226 -2.37 25.28 -3.78
N GLY A 227 -1.91 24.06 -4.09
CA GLY A 227 -2.72 22.86 -4.22
C GLY A 227 -3.08 22.21 -2.89
N TYR A 228 -3.58 20.98 -2.97
CA TYR A 228 -4.09 20.23 -1.82
C TYR A 228 -3.01 19.67 -0.88
N TYR A 229 -1.74 19.76 -1.24
CA TYR A 229 -0.63 19.14 -0.51
C TYR A 229 -0.52 19.59 0.95
N ASP A 230 -0.87 20.85 1.24
CA ASP A 230 -0.88 21.41 2.60
C ASP A 230 -2.20 21.17 3.36
N GLN A 231 -3.18 20.49 2.76
CA GLN A 231 -4.46 20.16 3.39
C GLN A 231 -4.58 18.69 3.78
N VAL A 232 -3.70 17.83 3.29
CA VAL A 232 -3.77 16.39 3.51
C VAL A 232 -2.48 15.83 4.06
N ASN A 233 -2.59 14.76 4.84
CA ASN A 233 -1.46 13.92 5.15
C ASN A 233 -1.19 13.03 3.92
N LEU A 234 -0.36 13.53 3.00
CA LEU A 234 -0.09 12.88 1.72
C LEU A 234 0.39 11.43 1.89
N GLY A 235 1.22 11.17 2.92
CA GLY A 235 1.69 9.83 3.25
C GLY A 235 0.54 8.86 3.58
N SER A 236 -0.48 9.31 4.32
CA SER A 236 -1.65 8.48 4.62
C SER A 236 -2.49 8.17 3.38
N PHE A 237 -2.65 9.13 2.47
CA PHE A 237 -3.36 8.92 1.21
C PHE A 237 -2.62 7.90 0.35
N ILE A 238 -1.29 8.03 0.21
CA ILE A 238 -0.44 7.08 -0.52
C ILE A 238 -0.54 5.68 0.09
N ASP A 239 -0.37 5.54 1.41
CA ASP A 239 -0.33 4.23 2.06
C ASP A 239 -1.71 3.54 2.07
N VAL A 240 -2.81 4.29 2.17
CA VAL A 240 -4.18 3.76 2.00
C VAL A 240 -4.45 3.36 0.55
N SER A 241 -3.99 4.13 -0.43
CA SER A 241 -4.05 3.74 -1.85
C SER A 241 -3.24 2.47 -2.08
N LEU A 242 -2.00 2.38 -1.56
CA LEU A 242 -1.17 1.18 -1.72
C LEU A 242 -1.82 -0.05 -1.10
N MET A 243 -2.40 0.05 0.09
CA MET A 243 -3.16 -1.06 0.69
C MET A 243 -4.40 -1.43 -0.11
N SER A 244 -5.11 -0.44 -0.64
CA SER A 244 -6.28 -0.64 -1.51
C SER A 244 -5.90 -1.37 -2.79
N GLU A 245 -4.79 -0.97 -3.41
CA GLU A 245 -4.32 -1.51 -4.68
C GLU A 245 -3.63 -2.86 -4.52
N ILE A 246 -2.71 -3.06 -3.57
CA ILE A 246 -2.04 -4.36 -3.38
C ILE A 246 -3.04 -5.48 -3.06
N SER A 247 -4.12 -5.14 -2.37
CA SER A 247 -5.18 -6.08 -2.02
C SER A 247 -6.29 -6.14 -3.07
N LYS A 248 -6.34 -5.18 -3.99
CA LYS A 248 -7.42 -4.96 -4.96
C LYS A 248 -8.81 -5.08 -4.31
N ASN A 249 -9.00 -4.38 -3.18
CA ASN A 249 -10.26 -4.43 -2.43
C ASN A 249 -11.36 -3.71 -3.23
N VAL A 250 -12.41 -4.44 -3.61
CA VAL A 250 -13.51 -3.91 -4.45
C VAL A 250 -14.36 -2.82 -3.79
N ASP A 251 -14.23 -2.66 -2.47
CA ASP A 251 -14.87 -1.60 -1.67
C ASP A 251 -13.92 -0.41 -1.40
N ALA A 252 -12.66 -0.49 -1.83
CA ALA A 252 -11.67 0.56 -1.65
C ALA A 252 -12.17 1.92 -2.12
N TYR A 253 -11.75 2.97 -1.41
CA TYR A 253 -12.08 4.38 -1.67
C TYR A 253 -13.56 4.78 -1.48
N ARG A 254 -14.50 3.84 -1.38
CA ARG A 254 -15.95 4.14 -1.38
C ARG A 254 -16.74 3.55 -0.21
N LEU A 255 -16.27 2.49 0.41
CA LEU A 255 -16.99 1.77 1.47
C LEU A 255 -16.01 1.32 2.55
N SER A 256 -16.46 1.31 3.81
CA SER A 256 -15.57 1.10 4.97
C SER A 256 -14.35 2.04 4.97
N ALA A 257 -14.48 3.22 4.34
CA ALA A 257 -13.38 4.16 4.14
C ALA A 257 -13.41 5.23 5.23
N TYR A 258 -12.43 5.21 6.14
CA TYR A 258 -12.31 6.14 7.25
C TYR A 258 -11.36 7.29 6.91
N MET A 259 -11.63 8.45 7.48
CA MET A 259 -10.73 9.61 7.47
C MET A 259 -10.89 10.38 8.78
N TYR A 260 -9.88 11.12 9.18
CA TYR A 260 -9.92 11.90 10.41
C TYR A 260 -9.15 13.21 10.31
N LYS A 261 -9.49 14.12 11.23
CA LYS A 261 -8.87 15.43 11.38
C LYS A 261 -8.71 15.76 12.87
N ASP A 262 -7.50 16.18 13.26
CA ASP A 262 -7.23 16.68 14.60
C ASP A 262 -7.36 18.21 14.69
N LYS A 263 -7.14 18.78 15.87
CA LYS A 263 -7.21 20.22 16.12
C LYS A 263 -6.12 20.92 15.30
N ASP A 264 -6.40 22.11 14.80
CA ASP A 264 -5.47 22.87 13.96
C ASP A 264 -4.12 23.13 14.66
N SER A 265 -4.12 23.22 16.00
CA SER A 265 -2.88 23.34 16.79
C SER A 265 -2.04 22.07 16.88
N GLU A 266 -2.63 20.89 16.65
CA GLU A 266 -1.95 19.58 16.72
C GLU A 266 -1.60 19.09 15.31
N ASP A 267 -2.61 18.91 14.47
CA ASP A 267 -2.48 18.56 13.05
C ASP A 267 -3.74 18.99 12.28
N SER A 268 -3.59 19.98 11.39
CA SER A 268 -4.68 20.50 10.57
C SER A 268 -4.99 19.65 9.33
N LEU A 269 -4.16 18.64 9.03
CA LEU A 269 -4.25 17.86 7.81
C LEU A 269 -5.36 16.81 7.88
N LEU A 270 -6.09 16.64 6.78
CA LEU A 270 -6.99 15.51 6.61
C LEU A 270 -6.16 14.24 6.41
N THR A 271 -6.43 13.21 7.22
CA THR A 271 -5.68 11.96 7.19
C THR A 271 -6.60 10.80 6.83
N MET A 272 -6.16 9.96 5.88
CA MET A 272 -6.91 8.77 5.47
C MET A 272 -6.64 7.58 6.39
N GLY A 273 -7.64 6.70 6.48
CA GLY A 273 -7.60 5.51 7.30
C GLY A 273 -8.21 5.73 8.70
N PRO A 274 -8.07 4.74 9.59
CA PRO A 274 -7.43 3.45 9.37
C PRO A 274 -8.20 2.57 8.38
N ILE A 275 -7.52 1.60 7.75
CA ILE A 275 -8.15 0.66 6.82
C ILE A 275 -9.15 -0.27 7.55
N TRP A 276 -10.18 -0.72 6.85
CA TRP A 276 -11.23 -1.58 7.41
C TRP A 276 -11.90 -2.45 6.34
N ASP A 277 -12.35 -3.65 6.74
CA ASP A 277 -13.19 -4.58 5.95
C ASP A 277 -12.57 -5.04 4.61
N TYR A 278 -11.46 -5.78 4.70
CA TYR A 278 -10.70 -6.34 3.58
C TYR A 278 -11.05 -7.80 3.27
N ASN A 279 -12.23 -8.27 3.70
CA ASN A 279 -12.67 -9.64 3.46
C ASN A 279 -12.99 -9.90 1.98
N LEU A 280 -13.25 -8.85 1.20
CA LEU A 280 -13.51 -8.91 -0.24
C LEU A 280 -12.23 -8.83 -1.08
N ALA A 281 -11.08 -8.57 -0.44
CA ALA A 281 -9.81 -8.33 -1.08
C ALA A 281 -9.06 -9.63 -1.42
N PHE A 282 -7.86 -9.51 -1.97
CA PHE A 282 -6.94 -10.60 -2.31
C PHE A 282 -7.61 -11.74 -3.10
N GLY A 283 -8.21 -11.38 -4.24
CA GLY A 283 -8.85 -12.33 -5.14
C GLY A 283 -10.21 -12.87 -4.68
N ASN A 284 -10.75 -12.43 -3.55
CA ASN A 284 -11.97 -13.07 -3.03
C ASN A 284 -13.23 -12.70 -3.83
N ALA A 285 -13.35 -11.45 -4.27
CA ALA A 285 -14.56 -10.94 -4.91
C ALA A 285 -14.69 -11.37 -6.39
N ASP A 286 -15.85 -11.91 -6.75
CA ASP A 286 -16.27 -12.31 -8.11
C ASP A 286 -16.89 -11.17 -8.94
N TYR A 287 -16.69 -9.93 -8.52
CA TYR A 287 -17.22 -8.73 -9.15
C TYR A 287 -16.18 -7.60 -9.10
N TYR A 288 -16.39 -6.55 -9.91
CA TYR A 288 -15.45 -5.43 -10.07
C TYR A 288 -13.99 -5.87 -10.26
N GLU A 289 -13.79 -6.95 -11.01
CA GLU A 289 -12.47 -7.51 -11.32
C GLU A 289 -11.62 -7.85 -10.09
N GLY A 290 -12.22 -8.02 -8.91
CA GLY A 290 -11.49 -8.32 -7.68
C GLY A 290 -10.70 -9.64 -7.72
N TRP A 291 -11.10 -10.57 -8.60
CA TRP A 291 -10.41 -11.84 -8.85
C TRP A 291 -9.21 -11.71 -9.79
N ASP A 292 -9.13 -10.63 -10.57
CA ASP A 292 -8.08 -10.42 -11.56
C ASP A 292 -6.89 -9.68 -10.90
N PRO A 293 -5.69 -10.26 -10.84
CA PRO A 293 -4.53 -9.59 -10.26
C PRO A 293 -4.07 -8.37 -11.07
N ALA A 294 -4.47 -8.23 -12.34
CA ALA A 294 -4.13 -7.06 -13.16
C ALA A 294 -5.14 -5.93 -13.02
N GLY A 295 -4.72 -4.70 -13.34
CA GLY A 295 -5.56 -3.49 -13.34
C GLY A 295 -5.62 -2.78 -11.99
N TRP A 296 -5.75 -1.47 -12.01
CA TRP A 296 -5.94 -0.67 -10.80
C TRP A 296 -7.39 -0.71 -10.34
N GLN A 297 -7.60 -0.87 -9.04
CA GLN A 297 -8.94 -0.82 -8.45
C GLN A 297 -9.55 0.57 -8.58
N MET A 298 -8.73 1.62 -8.54
CA MET A 298 -9.14 3.01 -8.79
C MET A 298 -9.79 3.22 -10.17
N ASP A 299 -9.39 2.42 -11.17
CA ASP A 299 -9.86 2.54 -12.57
C ASP A 299 -11.11 1.70 -12.88
N VAL A 300 -11.63 0.94 -11.91
CA VAL A 300 -12.73 0.01 -12.16
C VAL A 300 -14.04 0.72 -12.51
N GLU A 301 -14.77 0.18 -13.48
CA GLU A 301 -16.09 0.72 -13.84
C GLU A 301 -17.16 0.23 -12.84
N LEU A 302 -17.62 1.12 -11.97
CA LEU A 302 -18.69 0.84 -11.01
C LEU A 302 -20.11 0.85 -11.64
N GLY A 303 -20.24 1.32 -12.88
CA GLY A 303 -21.49 1.33 -13.63
C GLY A 303 -22.65 2.00 -12.88
N GLY A 304 -23.72 1.24 -12.62
CA GLY A 304 -24.92 1.72 -11.93
C GLY A 304 -24.91 1.58 -10.40
N ASP A 305 -23.79 1.24 -9.76
CA ASP A 305 -23.71 1.16 -8.30
C ASP A 305 -24.05 2.52 -7.65
N GLY A 306 -24.85 2.51 -6.58
CA GLY A 306 -25.22 3.72 -5.84
C GLY A 306 -24.14 4.22 -4.89
N PHE A 307 -23.11 3.41 -4.60
CA PHE A 307 -21.96 3.79 -3.78
C PHE A 307 -20.76 4.07 -4.68
N LYS A 308 -20.47 5.36 -4.90
CA LYS A 308 -19.37 5.81 -5.76
C LYS A 308 -18.12 6.16 -4.97
N ILE A 309 -16.99 6.11 -5.67
CA ILE A 309 -15.74 6.67 -5.18
C ILE A 309 -15.88 8.20 -5.18
N PRO A 310 -15.59 8.90 -4.07
CA PRO A 310 -15.54 10.35 -4.03
C PRO A 310 -14.66 10.91 -5.15
N PHE A 311 -15.13 11.96 -5.82
CA PHE A 311 -14.47 12.48 -7.03
C PHE A 311 -12.99 12.86 -6.82
N TRP A 312 -12.66 13.28 -5.60
CA TRP A 312 -11.33 13.76 -5.24
C TRP A 312 -10.27 12.66 -5.30
N TRP A 313 -10.64 11.37 -5.13
CA TRP A 313 -9.70 10.28 -5.36
C TRP A 313 -9.25 10.20 -6.81
N TYR A 314 -10.15 10.36 -7.79
CA TYR A 314 -9.78 10.38 -9.20
C TYR A 314 -8.84 11.54 -9.52
N ARG A 315 -9.12 12.72 -8.95
CA ARG A 315 -8.27 13.90 -9.13
C ARG A 315 -6.87 13.69 -8.54
N ILE A 316 -6.78 13.15 -7.34
CA ILE A 316 -5.51 12.84 -6.68
C ILE A 316 -4.75 11.73 -7.43
N TRP A 317 -5.44 10.72 -7.94
CA TRP A 317 -4.84 9.66 -8.75
C TRP A 317 -4.27 10.20 -10.08
N ASP A 318 -4.94 11.17 -10.70
CA ASP A 318 -4.47 11.85 -11.91
C ASP A 318 -3.31 12.85 -11.65
N ASP A 319 -2.98 13.12 -10.39
CA ASP A 319 -1.87 14.00 -10.04
C ASP A 319 -0.52 13.29 -10.18
N GLY A 320 0.34 13.82 -11.05
CA GLY A 320 1.68 13.30 -11.28
C GLY A 320 2.56 13.27 -10.03
N THR A 321 2.42 14.24 -9.12
CA THR A 321 3.22 14.26 -7.87
C THR A 321 2.77 13.15 -6.94
N PHE A 322 1.46 12.93 -6.81
CA PHE A 322 0.91 11.79 -6.08
C PHE A 322 1.38 10.46 -6.68
N THR A 323 1.27 10.29 -8.00
CA THR A 323 1.66 9.05 -8.68
C THR A 323 3.15 8.75 -8.52
N ILE A 324 4.02 9.77 -8.62
CA ILE A 324 5.46 9.60 -8.38
C ILE A 324 5.71 9.14 -6.94
N ALA A 325 5.08 9.81 -5.97
CA ALA A 325 5.25 9.46 -4.56
C ALA A 325 4.67 8.07 -4.22
N PHE A 326 3.54 7.69 -4.83
CA PHE A 326 2.96 6.35 -4.74
C PHE A 326 3.93 5.28 -5.26
N ASN A 327 4.52 5.50 -6.44
CA ASN A 327 5.48 4.56 -7.02
C ASN A 327 6.76 4.46 -6.18
N GLN A 328 7.31 5.58 -5.71
CA GLN A 328 8.48 5.59 -4.81
C GLN A 328 8.19 4.82 -3.52
N ARG A 329 7.04 5.09 -2.90
CA ARG A 329 6.62 4.40 -1.68
C ARG A 329 6.38 2.91 -1.90
N TRP A 330 5.85 2.51 -3.05
CA TRP A 330 5.78 1.10 -3.44
C TRP A 330 7.17 0.47 -3.48
N GLN A 331 8.14 1.07 -4.16
CA GLN A 331 9.51 0.53 -4.24
C GLN A 331 10.17 0.38 -2.86
N GLU A 332 9.97 1.34 -1.95
CA GLU A 332 10.44 1.24 -0.55
C GLU A 332 9.81 0.03 0.18
N LEU A 333 8.49 -0.11 0.08
CA LEU A 333 7.76 -1.18 0.77
C LEU A 333 8.05 -2.54 0.14
N ARG A 334 8.32 -2.64 -1.16
CA ARG A 334 8.70 -3.88 -1.83
C ARG A 334 10.02 -4.46 -1.36
N GLN A 335 10.90 -3.63 -0.79
CA GLN A 335 12.12 -4.08 -0.11
C GLN A 335 11.88 -4.57 1.32
N THR A 336 10.68 -4.35 1.88
CA THR A 336 10.35 -4.61 3.29
C THR A 336 8.99 -5.31 3.44
N VAL A 337 7.96 -4.58 3.87
CA VAL A 337 6.62 -5.08 4.26
C VAL A 337 5.87 -5.70 3.08
N PHE A 338 6.07 -5.19 1.87
CA PHE A 338 5.49 -5.76 0.65
C PHE A 338 6.45 -6.68 -0.09
N SER A 339 7.57 -7.09 0.52
CA SER A 339 8.41 -8.13 -0.09
C SER A 339 7.63 -9.45 -0.21
N PHE A 340 7.86 -10.18 -1.30
CA PHE A 340 7.24 -11.50 -1.53
C PHE A 340 7.46 -12.41 -0.32
N ASP A 341 8.71 -12.51 0.15
CA ASP A 341 9.08 -13.35 1.27
C ASP A 341 8.35 -12.94 2.56
N HIS A 342 8.23 -11.64 2.84
CA HIS A 342 7.55 -11.16 4.04
C HIS A 342 6.06 -11.50 4.03
N ILE A 343 5.35 -11.24 2.92
CA ILE A 343 3.93 -11.54 2.81
C ILE A 343 3.68 -13.05 2.91
N MET A 344 4.47 -13.87 2.21
CA MET A 344 4.32 -15.34 2.27
C MET A 344 4.62 -15.87 3.67
N ASN A 345 5.67 -15.38 4.33
CA ASN A 345 6.00 -15.75 5.71
C ASN A 345 4.90 -15.33 6.70
N THR A 346 4.26 -14.18 6.48
CA THR A 346 3.12 -13.72 7.30
C THR A 346 1.94 -14.67 7.16
N ILE A 347 1.62 -15.09 5.94
CA ILE A 347 0.57 -16.08 5.66
C ILE A 347 0.92 -17.43 6.34
N ASP A 348 2.13 -17.95 6.15
CA ASP A 348 2.54 -19.25 6.69
C ASP A 348 2.59 -19.25 8.23
N SER A 349 3.00 -18.14 8.82
CA SER A 349 2.98 -17.95 10.28
C SER A 349 1.54 -17.96 10.80
N ALA A 350 0.62 -17.25 10.13
CA ALA A 350 -0.79 -17.25 10.51
C ALA A 350 -1.44 -18.64 10.35
N VAL A 351 -1.14 -19.37 9.26
CA VAL A 351 -1.61 -20.75 9.07
C VAL A 351 -1.08 -21.67 10.17
N THR A 352 0.17 -21.49 10.59
CA THR A 352 0.76 -22.26 11.70
C THR A 352 0.03 -21.98 13.02
N VAL A 353 -0.32 -20.71 13.29
CA VAL A 353 -1.09 -20.32 14.49
C VAL A 353 -2.51 -20.90 14.46
N ILE A 354 -3.17 -20.88 13.29
CA ILE A 354 -4.51 -21.47 13.12
C ILE A 354 -4.46 -22.99 13.35
N GLY A 355 -3.45 -23.67 12.80
CA GLY A 355 -3.25 -25.10 12.97
C GLY A 355 -4.52 -25.93 12.68
N GLU A 356 -4.83 -26.88 13.55
CA GLU A 356 -6.00 -27.78 13.41
C GLU A 356 -7.35 -27.08 13.64
N ALA A 357 -7.38 -25.81 14.06
CA ALA A 357 -8.64 -25.09 14.26
C ALA A 357 -9.41 -24.89 12.95
N GLN A 358 -8.69 -24.81 11.80
CA GLN A 358 -9.33 -24.76 10.49
C GLN A 358 -10.15 -26.03 10.20
N ASP A 359 -9.65 -27.22 10.55
CA ASP A 359 -10.36 -28.48 10.31
C ASP A 359 -11.69 -28.50 11.08
N ARG A 360 -11.63 -28.11 12.37
CA ARG A 360 -12.83 -27.99 13.21
C ARG A 360 -13.78 -26.93 12.69
N ASN A 361 -13.26 -25.79 12.22
CA ASN A 361 -14.06 -24.73 11.62
C ASN A 361 -14.84 -25.24 10.41
N PHE A 362 -14.19 -25.92 9.46
CA PHE A 362 -14.86 -26.43 8.25
C PHE A 362 -15.66 -27.71 8.50
N GLN A 363 -15.39 -28.47 9.56
CA GLN A 363 -16.30 -29.52 10.03
C GLN A 363 -17.62 -28.92 10.54
N ARG A 364 -17.55 -27.79 11.26
CA ARG A 364 -18.74 -27.06 11.72
C ARG A 364 -19.45 -26.34 10.58
N TRP A 365 -18.69 -25.76 9.65
CA TRP A 365 -19.17 -24.97 8.53
C TRP A 365 -18.65 -25.56 7.20
N PRO A 366 -19.30 -26.58 6.64
CA PRO A 366 -18.78 -27.34 5.50
C PRO A 366 -18.99 -26.60 4.16
N ILE A 367 -18.30 -25.48 3.98
CA ILE A 367 -18.48 -24.57 2.85
C ILE A 367 -17.36 -24.63 1.80
N LEU A 368 -16.30 -25.41 2.01
CA LEU A 368 -15.12 -25.43 1.12
C LEU A 368 -15.45 -25.81 -0.33
N ASN A 369 -16.49 -26.62 -0.55
CA ASN A 369 -16.96 -27.04 -1.86
C ASN A 369 -18.18 -26.25 -2.36
N GLU A 370 -18.61 -25.25 -1.60
CA GLU A 370 -19.81 -24.48 -1.89
C GLU A 370 -19.45 -23.05 -2.28
N TYR A 371 -20.18 -22.50 -3.25
CA TYR A 371 -20.13 -21.08 -3.50
C TYR A 371 -20.79 -20.33 -2.35
N VAL A 372 -20.05 -19.39 -1.75
CA VAL A 372 -20.57 -18.43 -0.78
C VAL A 372 -20.21 -17.06 -1.34
N TRP A 373 -21.20 -16.18 -1.52
CA TRP A 373 -20.92 -14.85 -2.06
C TRP A 373 -19.86 -14.13 -1.20
N PRO A 374 -18.84 -13.50 -1.80
CA PRO A 374 -18.65 -13.25 -3.25
C PRO A 374 -17.57 -14.12 -3.92
N ASN A 375 -17.37 -15.37 -3.50
CA ASN A 375 -16.15 -16.10 -3.86
C ASN A 375 -15.93 -16.29 -5.37
N ALA A 376 -14.87 -15.70 -5.92
CA ALA A 376 -14.42 -15.95 -7.29
C ALA A 376 -13.85 -17.36 -7.51
N TYR A 377 -13.32 -17.96 -6.44
CA TYR A 377 -12.73 -19.29 -6.44
C TYR A 377 -13.37 -20.19 -5.36
N VAL A 378 -13.54 -21.47 -5.70
CA VAL A 378 -14.02 -22.51 -4.77
C VAL A 378 -13.09 -23.71 -4.91
N GLY A 379 -12.13 -23.82 -4.00
CA GLY A 379 -11.04 -24.80 -4.08
C GLY A 379 -11.38 -26.20 -3.59
N GLY A 380 -12.48 -26.36 -2.85
CA GLY A 380 -12.91 -27.66 -2.32
C GLY A 380 -12.12 -28.18 -1.12
N SER A 381 -10.98 -27.57 -0.82
CA SER A 381 -10.13 -27.85 0.35
C SER A 381 -9.48 -26.56 0.87
N TYR A 382 -9.11 -26.53 2.15
CA TYR A 382 -8.44 -25.38 2.74
C TYR A 382 -7.06 -25.11 2.09
N GLU A 383 -6.31 -26.17 1.79
CA GLU A 383 -5.02 -26.07 1.09
C GLU A 383 -5.15 -25.38 -0.28
N SER A 384 -6.17 -25.76 -1.08
CA SER A 384 -6.40 -25.13 -2.38
C SER A 384 -6.82 -23.66 -2.27
N GLU A 385 -7.52 -23.26 -1.21
CA GLU A 385 -7.88 -21.86 -0.94
C GLU A 385 -6.64 -21.03 -0.54
N LEU A 386 -5.70 -21.63 0.20
CA LEU A 386 -4.41 -21.01 0.51
C LEU A 386 -3.53 -20.86 -0.74
N ASP A 387 -3.45 -21.89 -1.57
CA ASP A 387 -2.71 -21.84 -2.84
C ASP A 387 -3.28 -20.75 -3.75
N TYR A 388 -4.60 -20.63 -3.84
CA TYR A 388 -5.25 -19.56 -4.60
C TYR A 388 -4.87 -18.17 -4.07
N LEU A 389 -4.96 -17.95 -2.75
CA LEU A 389 -4.57 -16.68 -2.13
C LEU A 389 -3.11 -16.32 -2.44
N LYS A 390 -2.19 -17.26 -2.26
CA LYS A 390 -0.75 -17.02 -2.49
C LYS A 390 -0.42 -16.76 -3.95
N ASN A 391 -0.99 -17.56 -4.86
CA ASN A 391 -0.77 -17.36 -6.30
C ASN A 391 -1.33 -16.02 -6.76
N TRP A 392 -2.55 -15.66 -6.31
CA TRP A 392 -3.14 -14.36 -6.64
C TRP A 392 -2.27 -13.19 -6.16
N ILE A 393 -1.75 -13.25 -4.93
CA ILE A 393 -0.86 -12.22 -4.39
C ILE A 393 0.44 -12.16 -5.21
N THR A 394 1.01 -13.31 -5.58
CA THR A 394 2.22 -13.38 -6.39
C THR A 394 2.02 -12.66 -7.72
N ASP A 395 0.96 -13.02 -8.45
CA ASP A 395 0.64 -12.40 -9.74
C ASP A 395 0.34 -10.90 -9.59
N ARG A 396 -0.27 -10.48 -8.47
CA ARG A 396 -0.56 -9.07 -8.17
C ARG A 396 0.71 -8.26 -7.93
N LEU A 397 1.65 -8.80 -7.14
CA LEU A 397 2.95 -8.15 -6.88
C LEU A 397 3.71 -7.98 -8.20
N ASP A 398 3.81 -9.05 -9.00
CA ASP A 398 4.49 -9.01 -10.30
C ASP A 398 3.86 -7.99 -11.27
N TRP A 399 2.53 -7.87 -11.26
CA TRP A 399 1.83 -6.89 -12.07
C TRP A 399 2.09 -5.46 -11.60
N MET A 400 1.98 -5.21 -10.28
CA MET A 400 2.21 -3.87 -9.72
C MET A 400 3.66 -3.44 -9.88
N ASP A 401 4.64 -4.34 -9.74
CA ASP A 401 6.05 -4.07 -10.01
C ASP A 401 6.26 -3.54 -11.44
N GLN A 402 5.55 -4.09 -12.43
CA GLN A 402 5.60 -3.61 -13.82
C GLN A 402 4.93 -2.25 -14.04
N GLN A 403 3.95 -1.87 -13.22
CA GLN A 403 3.23 -0.59 -13.38
C GLN A 403 3.84 0.57 -12.60
N THR A 404 4.58 0.27 -11.54
CA THR A 404 5.13 1.25 -10.58
C THR A 404 6.61 1.50 -10.80
N ILE A 405 7.12 1.13 -11.98
CA ILE A 405 8.46 1.50 -12.43
C ILE A 405 8.56 3.02 -12.38
N VAL A 406 9.41 3.52 -11.50
CA VAL A 406 9.79 4.93 -11.51
C VAL A 406 10.80 5.07 -12.63
N SER A 407 10.33 5.46 -13.82
CA SER A 407 11.25 5.85 -14.89
C SER A 407 11.94 7.14 -14.46
N ASP A 408 13.18 7.04 -14.00
CA ASP A 408 14.02 8.22 -13.85
C ASP A 408 14.35 8.73 -15.24
N GLU A 409 14.14 10.04 -15.44
CA GLU A 409 14.50 10.72 -16.67
C GLU A 409 15.79 11.50 -16.50
N MET A 410 16.66 11.39 -17.51
CA MET A 410 17.90 12.14 -17.55
C MET A 410 18.12 12.71 -18.94
N THR A 411 18.35 14.02 -19.00
CA THR A 411 18.76 14.68 -20.24
C THR A 411 20.27 14.79 -20.34
N VAL A 412 20.83 14.25 -21.43
CA VAL A 412 22.26 14.29 -21.76
C VAL A 412 22.46 15.13 -23.02
N ASP A 413 23.39 16.07 -22.96
CA ASP A 413 23.77 16.90 -24.12
C ASP A 413 24.69 16.12 -25.08
N TYR A 414 24.50 16.31 -26.38
CA TYR A 414 25.43 15.87 -27.41
C TYR A 414 25.81 17.00 -28.36
N PHE A 415 27.02 16.91 -28.91
CA PHE A 415 27.56 17.90 -29.82
C PHE A 415 27.32 17.52 -31.28
N GLN A 416 27.38 18.51 -32.16
CA GLN A 416 27.44 18.25 -33.59
C GLN A 416 28.72 17.47 -33.94
N ASN A 417 28.61 16.46 -34.81
CA ASN A 417 29.63 15.48 -35.18
C ASN A 417 29.81 14.35 -34.16
N TRP A 418 31.04 13.85 -34.00
CA TRP A 418 31.34 12.63 -33.27
C TRP A 418 31.28 12.85 -31.76
N ASN A 419 30.61 11.95 -31.06
CA ASN A 419 30.48 11.93 -29.60
C ASN A 419 30.86 10.55 -29.09
N LEU A 420 31.37 10.50 -27.86
CA LEU A 420 31.47 9.28 -27.08
C LEU A 420 30.25 9.17 -26.18
N ILE A 421 29.45 8.13 -26.38
CA ILE A 421 28.17 7.95 -25.70
C ILE A 421 28.09 6.60 -24.99
N GLY A 422 27.16 6.49 -24.05
CA GLY A 422 26.76 5.26 -23.38
C GLY A 422 25.25 5.19 -23.17
N VAL A 423 24.81 4.13 -22.49
CA VAL A 423 23.42 3.95 -22.09
C VAL A 423 23.36 3.93 -20.55
N PRO A 424 22.89 5.01 -19.91
CA PRO A 424 22.88 5.11 -18.46
C PRO A 424 21.64 4.47 -17.80
N PHE A 425 20.68 3.93 -18.55
CA PHE A 425 19.47 3.28 -18.05
C PHE A 425 19.25 1.94 -18.74
N GLU A 426 18.57 1.00 -18.09
CA GLU A 426 18.02 -0.14 -18.83
C GLU A 426 16.78 0.32 -19.61
N SER A 427 16.88 0.35 -20.94
CA SER A 427 15.81 0.82 -21.82
C SER A 427 15.72 -0.02 -23.09
N ASN A 428 14.51 -0.19 -23.61
CA ASN A 428 14.22 -0.99 -24.81
C ASN A 428 14.56 -0.26 -26.13
N SER A 429 14.88 1.03 -26.09
CA SER A 429 15.22 1.79 -27.30
C SER A 429 16.17 2.95 -27.00
N PHE A 430 17.14 3.17 -27.88
CA PHE A 430 18.01 4.34 -27.81
C PHE A 430 17.23 5.64 -28.13
N PRO A 431 17.12 6.61 -27.20
CA PRO A 431 16.14 7.69 -27.33
C PRO A 431 16.62 8.86 -28.20
N CYS A 432 17.92 8.96 -28.47
CA CYS A 432 18.49 10.13 -29.13
C CYS A 432 18.11 10.20 -30.60
N GLN A 433 17.69 11.38 -31.07
CA GLN A 433 17.34 11.63 -32.46
C GLN A 433 18.44 12.43 -33.18
N GLY A 434 18.41 12.47 -34.52
CA GLY A 434 19.34 13.28 -35.32
C GLY A 434 20.77 12.74 -35.42
N TYR A 435 20.99 11.47 -35.05
CA TYR A 435 22.23 10.77 -35.35
C TYR A 435 22.27 10.33 -36.82
N VAL A 436 23.48 10.16 -37.35
CA VAL A 436 23.71 9.68 -38.71
C VAL A 436 23.58 8.15 -38.71
N GLU A 437 22.61 7.62 -39.46
CA GLU A 437 22.38 6.18 -39.57
C GLU A 437 23.67 5.44 -40.03
N GLY A 438 23.98 4.32 -39.38
CA GLY A 438 25.19 3.54 -39.65
C GLY A 438 26.49 4.14 -39.11
N SER A 439 26.43 5.22 -38.32
CA SER A 439 27.62 5.84 -37.71
C SER A 439 27.95 5.36 -36.30
N LEU A 440 27.24 4.37 -35.77
CA LEU A 440 27.55 3.80 -34.45
C LEU A 440 28.74 2.84 -34.55
N TYR A 441 29.75 3.04 -33.69
CA TYR A 441 30.90 2.15 -33.59
C TYR A 441 31.27 1.82 -32.14
N SER A 442 31.39 0.53 -31.83
CA SER A 442 32.04 0.04 -30.61
C SER A 442 33.55 -0.17 -30.87
N PHE A 443 34.32 -0.46 -29.82
CA PHE A 443 35.73 -0.81 -29.93
C PHE A 443 36.04 -2.13 -29.23
N GLU A 444 36.38 -3.14 -30.03
CA GLU A 444 36.67 -4.48 -29.54
C GLU A 444 37.95 -5.02 -30.16
N ASN A 445 38.77 -5.71 -29.36
CA ASN A 445 39.97 -6.40 -29.82
C ASN A 445 40.91 -5.53 -30.70
N GLY A 446 41.02 -4.23 -30.37
CA GLY A 446 41.89 -3.30 -31.08
C GLY A 446 41.31 -2.73 -32.39
N SER A 447 40.04 -2.99 -32.71
CA SER A 447 39.38 -2.54 -33.94
C SER A 447 38.01 -1.92 -33.66
N TYR A 448 37.58 -1.02 -34.54
CA TYR A 448 36.22 -0.47 -34.52
C TYR A 448 35.25 -1.45 -35.17
N MET A 449 34.13 -1.72 -34.50
CA MET A 449 33.05 -2.57 -35.00
C MET A 449 31.82 -1.69 -35.23
N ASN A 450 31.15 -1.85 -36.38
CA ASN A 450 29.94 -1.09 -36.69
C ASN A 450 28.73 -1.77 -36.08
N GLU A 451 27.93 -1.01 -35.34
CA GLU A 451 26.81 -1.53 -34.54
C GLU A 451 25.48 -0.91 -34.95
N LEU A 452 24.38 -1.51 -34.49
CA LEU A 452 23.05 -0.90 -34.54
C LEU A 452 22.72 -0.29 -33.18
N VAL A 453 22.03 0.85 -33.17
CA VAL A 453 21.64 1.55 -31.92
C VAL A 453 20.77 0.67 -31.01
N ASP A 454 19.95 -0.20 -31.58
CA ASP A 454 19.11 -1.16 -30.83
C ASP A 454 19.93 -2.28 -30.13
N ASN A 455 21.22 -2.40 -30.45
CA ASN A 455 22.13 -3.40 -29.87
C ASN A 455 23.12 -2.79 -28.87
N MET A 456 22.95 -1.52 -28.49
CA MET A 456 23.81 -0.90 -27.47
C MET A 456 23.63 -1.62 -26.13
N SER A 457 24.74 -1.93 -25.47
CA SER A 457 24.78 -2.57 -24.16
C SER A 457 25.23 -1.59 -23.09
N THR A 458 24.71 -1.77 -21.89
CA THR A 458 25.12 -1.01 -20.71
C THR A 458 26.59 -1.29 -20.38
N GLY A 459 27.32 -0.26 -19.92
CA GLY A 459 28.75 -0.36 -19.57
C GLY A 459 29.71 -0.30 -20.76
N SER A 460 29.22 -0.49 -21.98
CA SER A 460 29.98 -0.27 -23.21
C SER A 460 29.90 1.20 -23.63
N GLY A 461 31.02 1.75 -24.09
CA GLY A 461 31.04 3.06 -24.73
C GLY A 461 31.03 2.94 -26.25
N TYR A 462 30.48 3.95 -26.93
CA TYR A 462 30.33 3.96 -28.38
C TYR A 462 30.69 5.31 -28.98
N TRP A 463 31.19 5.29 -30.22
CA TRP A 463 31.20 6.46 -31.09
C TRP A 463 29.88 6.57 -31.81
N LEU A 464 29.25 7.74 -31.76
CA LEU A 464 28.09 8.06 -32.57
C LEU A 464 28.20 9.47 -33.14
N ARG A 465 27.77 9.66 -34.40
CA ARG A 465 27.82 10.96 -35.06
C ARG A 465 26.44 11.59 -35.14
N PHE A 466 26.33 12.86 -34.76
CA PHE A 466 25.11 13.67 -34.88
C PHE A 466 25.25 14.77 -35.93
N ASP A 467 24.15 15.10 -36.61
CA ASP A 467 24.12 16.14 -37.64
C ASP A 467 24.11 17.56 -37.06
N GLU A 468 23.55 17.73 -35.86
CA GLU A 468 23.46 18.99 -35.11
C GLU A 468 23.72 18.72 -33.62
N ALA A 469 24.00 19.75 -32.83
CA ALA A 469 24.07 19.63 -31.37
C ALA A 469 22.64 19.60 -30.80
N GLY A 470 22.44 18.90 -29.69
CA GLY A 470 21.13 18.74 -29.08
C GLY A 470 21.18 17.98 -27.76
N THR A 471 20.02 17.48 -27.35
CA THR A 471 19.80 16.80 -26.07
C THR A 471 19.11 15.47 -26.30
N CYS A 472 19.40 14.50 -25.45
CA CYS A 472 18.79 13.19 -25.45
C CYS A 472 18.24 12.88 -24.06
N THR A 473 16.95 12.59 -23.95
CA THR A 473 16.34 12.19 -22.67
C THR A 473 16.28 10.67 -22.60
N TYR A 474 17.07 10.10 -21.69
CA TYR A 474 16.99 8.71 -21.31
C TYR A 474 15.90 8.54 -20.26
N SER A 475 15.11 7.49 -20.40
CA SER A 475 14.07 7.09 -19.46
C SER A 475 14.11 5.58 -19.32
N GLY A 476 14.10 5.07 -18.10
CA GLY A 476 14.11 3.63 -17.85
C GLY A 476 14.49 3.30 -16.41
N GLU A 477 14.83 2.04 -16.17
CA GLU A 477 15.34 1.60 -14.86
C GLU A 477 16.76 2.14 -14.64
N PRO A 478 17.02 2.83 -13.52
CA PRO A 478 18.35 3.32 -13.24
C PRO A 478 19.30 2.16 -12.93
N ILE A 479 20.46 2.18 -13.59
CA ILE A 479 21.60 1.32 -13.32
C ILE A 479 22.27 1.87 -12.05
N ASN A 480 22.14 1.14 -10.94
CA ASN A 480 22.77 1.49 -9.66
C ASN A 480 24.09 0.75 -9.42
N GLU A 481 24.29 -0.39 -10.09
CA GLU A 481 25.55 -1.12 -10.07
C GLU A 481 25.82 -1.75 -11.44
N LEU A 482 27.11 -1.86 -11.80
CA LEU A 482 27.50 -2.44 -13.07
C LEU A 482 28.89 -3.07 -13.02
N THR A 483 29.00 -4.29 -13.57
CA THR A 483 30.27 -4.99 -13.76
C THR A 483 30.74 -4.81 -15.20
N ILE A 484 31.91 -4.21 -15.42
CA ILE A 484 32.48 -3.98 -16.75
C ILE A 484 33.72 -4.87 -16.92
N THR A 485 33.75 -5.63 -18.02
CA THR A 485 34.92 -6.45 -18.39
C THR A 485 35.86 -5.64 -19.27
N LEU A 486 37.12 -5.55 -18.87
CA LEU A 486 38.19 -4.89 -19.61
C LEU A 486 39.11 -5.93 -20.27
N ASN A 487 39.57 -5.63 -21.48
CA ASN A 487 40.66 -6.33 -22.15
C ASN A 487 42.00 -5.62 -21.91
N GLU A 488 43.11 -6.36 -21.95
CA GLU A 488 44.44 -5.74 -21.98
C GLU A 488 44.54 -4.73 -23.13
N GLY A 489 44.95 -3.49 -22.83
CA GLY A 489 45.00 -2.39 -23.79
C GLY A 489 43.85 -1.40 -23.62
N TRP A 490 43.42 -0.79 -24.73
CA TRP A 490 42.38 0.24 -24.73
C TRP A 490 40.99 -0.38 -24.76
N ASN A 491 40.07 0.16 -23.95
CA ASN A 491 38.67 -0.21 -23.89
C ASN A 491 37.82 1.05 -23.98
N LEU A 492 36.62 0.91 -24.53
CA LEU A 492 35.63 1.97 -24.59
C LEU A 492 34.46 1.60 -23.66
N ILE A 493 34.27 2.36 -22.59
CA ILE A 493 33.32 2.06 -21.50
C ILE A 493 32.33 3.20 -21.31
N SER A 494 31.26 2.97 -20.55
CA SER A 494 30.34 4.01 -20.08
C SER A 494 29.96 3.83 -18.61
N GLY A 495 29.46 4.90 -17.98
CA GLY A 495 29.04 4.93 -16.57
C GLY A 495 27.63 4.40 -16.32
N ILE A 496 27.19 4.51 -15.06
CA ILE A 496 25.85 4.12 -14.58
C ILE A 496 24.89 5.33 -14.56
N SER A 497 23.70 5.24 -13.93
CA SER A 497 22.72 6.34 -13.89
C SER A 497 23.13 7.52 -12.99
N THR A 498 24.22 7.42 -12.26
CA THR A 498 24.78 8.47 -11.42
C THR A 498 26.25 8.71 -11.75
N SER A 499 26.75 9.92 -11.46
CA SER A 499 28.14 10.28 -11.69
C SER A 499 29.07 9.54 -10.73
N ILE A 500 30.12 8.91 -11.26
CA ILE A 500 31.10 8.14 -10.47
C ILE A 500 32.48 8.79 -10.55
N THR A 501 33.05 9.18 -9.42
CA THR A 501 34.45 9.62 -9.36
C THR A 501 35.37 8.44 -9.66
N LEU A 502 36.45 8.64 -10.43
CA LEU A 502 37.38 7.55 -10.76
C LEU A 502 38.02 6.87 -9.54
N SER A 503 38.09 7.56 -8.40
CA SER A 503 38.55 6.98 -7.14
C SER A 503 37.60 5.95 -6.53
N ASP A 504 36.33 5.97 -6.92
CA ASP A 504 35.26 5.18 -6.33
C ASP A 504 35.01 3.88 -7.13
N ILE A 505 35.60 3.78 -8.34
CA ILE A 505 35.61 2.58 -9.15
C ILE A 505 36.31 1.46 -8.39
N GLN A 506 35.60 0.35 -8.18
CA GLN A 506 36.18 -0.84 -7.56
C GLN A 506 36.99 -1.61 -8.60
N ASP A 507 38.30 -1.50 -8.51
CA ASP A 507 39.27 -2.22 -9.34
C ASP A 507 40.11 -3.15 -8.45
N PRO A 508 39.59 -4.33 -8.06
CA PRO A 508 40.24 -5.20 -7.07
C PRO A 508 41.60 -5.75 -7.54
N ASP A 509 41.78 -5.88 -8.85
CA ASP A 509 43.00 -6.40 -9.46
C ASP A 509 43.98 -5.28 -9.87
N GLY A 510 43.60 -4.01 -9.71
CA GLY A 510 44.43 -2.86 -10.07
C GLY A 510 44.79 -2.81 -11.56
N ILE A 511 43.84 -3.17 -12.43
CA ILE A 511 44.08 -3.31 -13.87
C ILE A 511 44.03 -1.97 -14.60
N ILE A 512 43.33 -0.95 -14.08
CA ILE A 512 43.26 0.38 -14.70
C ILE A 512 44.61 1.09 -14.59
N ILE A 513 45.13 1.57 -15.71
CA ILE A 513 46.35 2.40 -15.72
C ILE A 513 45.95 3.82 -15.32
N SER A 514 46.44 4.28 -14.16
CA SER A 514 46.17 5.64 -13.66
C SER A 514 46.49 6.73 -14.71
N GLY A 515 45.59 7.71 -14.86
CA GLY A 515 45.73 8.80 -15.84
C GLY A 515 45.50 8.37 -17.29
N THR A 516 44.76 7.28 -17.50
CA THR A 516 44.39 6.81 -18.84
C THR A 516 42.89 6.81 -19.14
N VAL A 517 42.09 7.46 -18.27
CA VAL A 517 40.67 7.64 -18.54
C VAL A 517 40.48 8.95 -19.30
N TYR A 518 40.06 8.85 -20.56
CA TYR A 518 39.88 10.00 -21.44
C TYR A 518 38.42 10.14 -21.88
N GLU A 519 37.92 11.36 -21.80
CA GLU A 519 36.67 11.79 -22.44
C GLU A 519 36.97 12.44 -23.81
N PHE A 520 35.93 12.66 -24.59
CA PHE A 520 36.02 13.40 -25.85
C PHE A 520 34.97 14.51 -25.91
N ALA A 521 35.43 15.73 -26.14
CA ALA A 521 34.59 16.91 -26.34
C ALA A 521 34.96 17.61 -27.66
N PRO A 522 34.25 18.66 -28.11
CA PRO A 522 34.58 19.38 -29.35
C PRO A 522 36.03 19.92 -29.40
N GLY A 523 36.68 20.08 -28.24
CA GLY A 523 38.09 20.47 -28.11
C GLY A 523 39.11 19.33 -28.29
N GLY A 524 38.66 18.08 -28.44
CA GLY A 524 39.48 16.88 -28.50
C GLY A 524 39.44 16.07 -27.20
N TYR A 525 40.47 15.25 -26.98
CA TYR A 525 40.58 14.40 -25.79
C TYR A 525 41.11 15.18 -24.58
N SER A 526 40.47 14.97 -23.43
CA SER A 526 40.89 15.39 -22.08
C SER A 526 40.88 14.20 -21.13
N ASN A 527 41.63 14.28 -20.02
CA ASN A 527 41.47 13.30 -18.94
C ASN A 527 40.15 13.56 -18.22
N ALA A 528 39.42 12.50 -17.92
CA ALA A 528 38.24 12.57 -17.06
C ALA A 528 38.63 12.36 -15.59
N GLU A 529 37.91 12.99 -14.67
CA GLU A 529 37.97 12.72 -13.22
C GLU A 529 36.70 12.04 -12.69
N ILE A 530 35.61 12.15 -13.47
CA ILE A 530 34.28 11.65 -13.17
C ILE A 530 33.73 10.96 -14.43
N LEU A 531 33.09 9.81 -14.26
CA LEU A 531 32.26 9.17 -15.27
C LEU A 531 30.85 9.75 -15.15
N GLU A 532 30.47 10.60 -16.09
CA GLU A 532 29.13 11.17 -16.19
C GLU A 532 28.19 10.19 -16.89
N PRO A 533 26.94 10.06 -16.41
CA PRO A 533 25.92 9.27 -17.08
C PRO A 533 25.75 9.62 -18.57
N GLY A 534 25.54 8.60 -19.41
CA GLY A 534 25.32 8.76 -20.84
C GLY A 534 26.55 9.08 -21.68
N THR A 535 27.71 9.26 -21.05
CA THR A 535 28.97 9.57 -21.73
C THR A 535 29.85 8.33 -21.86
N GLY A 536 30.58 8.22 -22.98
CA GLY A 536 31.57 7.18 -23.22
C GLY A 536 33.00 7.64 -22.88
N TYR A 537 33.83 6.71 -22.41
CA TYR A 537 35.19 6.97 -21.94
C TYR A 537 36.18 5.93 -22.46
N TRP A 538 37.35 6.39 -22.89
CA TRP A 538 38.48 5.51 -23.14
C TRP A 538 39.18 5.19 -21.83
N VAL A 539 39.45 3.92 -21.56
CA VAL A 539 40.26 3.48 -20.43
C VAL A 539 41.32 2.49 -20.90
N ARG A 540 42.54 2.56 -20.34
CA ARG A 540 43.60 1.59 -20.63
C ARG A 540 43.80 0.64 -19.46
N ALA A 541 43.74 -0.66 -19.74
CA ALA A 541 44.03 -1.71 -18.77
C ALA A 541 45.39 -2.37 -19.03
N ASN A 542 46.09 -2.77 -17.96
CA ASN A 542 47.38 -3.47 -18.02
C ASN A 542 47.25 -5.00 -18.19
N SER A 543 46.06 -5.54 -17.94
CA SER A 543 45.66 -6.93 -18.19
C SER A 543 44.13 -7.00 -18.34
N SER A 544 43.60 -8.12 -18.87
CA SER A 544 42.16 -8.35 -18.87
C SER A 544 41.63 -8.64 -17.46
N GLY A 545 40.41 -8.18 -17.15
CA GLY A 545 39.78 -8.36 -15.84
C GLY A 545 38.45 -7.61 -15.74
N SER A 546 37.92 -7.42 -14.54
CA SER A 546 36.64 -6.75 -14.31
C SER A 546 36.77 -5.60 -13.31
N ILE A 547 35.98 -4.55 -13.52
CA ILE A 547 35.80 -3.43 -12.61
C ILE A 547 34.33 -3.31 -12.23
N PHE A 548 34.04 -2.71 -11.07
CA PHE A 548 32.67 -2.50 -10.59
C PHE A 548 32.40 -1.03 -10.36
N LEU A 549 31.29 -0.55 -10.91
CA LEU A 549 30.70 0.76 -10.65
C LEU A 549 29.52 0.52 -9.71
N ILE A 550 29.49 1.22 -8.57
CA ILE A 550 28.43 1.07 -7.57
C ILE A 550 28.04 2.47 -7.11
N ASN A 551 26.75 2.77 -7.16
CA ASN A 551 26.16 3.97 -6.60
C ASN A 551 26.23 3.86 -5.06
N ASN A 552 27.10 4.66 -4.44
CA ASN A 552 27.38 4.61 -3.00
C ASN A 552 26.54 5.58 -2.18
#